data_AF-A0A6L6IT62-F1
#
_entry.id   AF-A0A6L6IT62-F1
#
_cell.length_a   1.000
_cell.length_b   1.000
_cell.length_c   1.000
_cell.angle_alpha   90.00
_cell.angle_beta   90.00
_cell.angle_gamma   90.00
#
_symmetry.space_group_name_H-M   'P 1'
#
loop_
_entity.id
_entity.type
_entity.pdbx_description
1 polymer ?
#
loop_
_entity_poly.entity_id
_entity_poly.type
_entity_poly.pdbx_seq_one_letter_code
_entity_poly.pdbx_strand_id
1 'polypeptide(L)' 'MAPPKKDTEALTLRLPRELIEAIDDRRRIEPDLPTRPEMIRRALVQWLDLTAAT' A
#
# COMPACT_ATOMS: atom_id res chain seq x y z
N MET A 1 -0.43 -22.28 -21.33
CA MET A 1 -1.26 -21.94 -20.17
C MET A 1 -1.13 -20.44 -19.96
N ALA A 2 -2.20 -19.66 -20.16
CA ALA A 2 -2.13 -18.23 -19.83
C ALA A 2 -1.96 -18.11 -18.30
N PRO A 3 -1.16 -17.16 -17.80
CA PRO A 3 -1.08 -16.93 -16.37
C PRO A 3 -2.48 -16.62 -15.84
N PRO A 4 -2.86 -17.13 -14.65
CA PRO A 4 -4.15 -16.83 -14.06
C PRO A 4 -4.31 -15.31 -14.00
N LYS A 5 -5.46 -14.81 -14.46
CA LYS A 5 -5.79 -13.39 -14.33
C LYS A 5 -5.78 -13.07 -12.84
N LYS A 6 -4.95 -12.12 -12.45
CA LYS A 6 -4.97 -11.57 -11.09
C LYS A 6 -6.02 -10.46 -11.10
N ASP A 7 -6.95 -10.46 -10.16
CA ASP A 7 -7.92 -9.37 -9.95
C ASP A 7 -7.23 -8.13 -9.35
N THR A 8 -6.10 -7.72 -9.93
CA THR A 8 -5.26 -6.61 -9.47
C THR A 8 -4.63 -5.93 -10.68
N GLU A 9 -4.70 -4.61 -10.72
CA GLU A 9 -4.03 -3.80 -11.74
C GLU A 9 -2.86 -3.03 -11.12
N ALA A 10 -1.75 -2.90 -11.86
CA ALA A 10 -0.63 -2.08 -11.43
C ALA A 10 -0.94 -0.59 -11.63
N LEU A 11 -0.49 0.26 -10.70
CA LEU A 11 -0.59 1.71 -10.82
C LEU A 11 0.76 2.37 -10.55
N THR A 12 1.03 3.47 -11.25
CA THR A 12 2.21 4.32 -11.02
C THR A 12 1.80 5.55 -10.23
N LEU A 13 2.45 5.77 -9.07
CA LEU A 13 2.19 6.91 -8.20
C LEU A 13 3.47 7.72 -7.99
N ARG A 14 3.37 9.04 -8.09
CA ARG A 14 4.45 9.95 -7.70
C ARG A 14 4.12 10.54 -6.34
N LEU A 15 4.99 10.30 -5.36
CA LEU A 15 4.86 10.81 -4.01
C LEU A 15 6.07 11.68 -3.64
N PRO A 16 5.90 12.66 -2.73
CA PRO A 16 7.02 13.34 -2.09
C PRO A 16 7.98 12.33 -1.44
N ARG A 17 9.28 12.62 -1.48
CA ARG A 17 10.32 11.74 -0.91
C ARG A 17 10.09 11.47 0.58
N GLU A 18 9.76 12.52 1.33
CA GLU A 18 9.49 12.43 2.77
C GLU A 18 8.37 11.44 3.10
N LEU A 19 7.34 11.35 2.23
CA LEU A 19 6.23 10.42 2.42
C LEU A 19 6.67 8.98 2.14
N ILE A 20 7.53 8.76 1.15
CA ILE A 20 8.13 7.45 0.90
C ILE A 20 8.98 7.00 2.09
N GLU A 21 9.76 7.90 2.68
CA GLU A 21 10.59 7.62 3.86
C GLU A 21 9.71 7.25 5.07
N ALA A 22 8.65 8.01 5.33
CA ALA A 22 7.68 7.70 6.39
C ALA A 22 7.00 6.32 6.22
N ILE A 23 6.63 5.97 4.98
CA ILE A 23 6.07 4.64 4.67
C ILE A 23 7.10 3.54 4.92
N ASP A 24 8.36 3.76 4.53
CA ASP A 24 9.44 2.82 4.72
C ASP A 24 9.76 2.59 6.20
N ASP A 25 9.76 3.63 7.02
CA ASP A 25 9.97 3.52 8.46
C ASP A 25 8.81 2.79 9.13
N ARG A 26 7.57 3.11 8.76
CA ARG A 26 6.39 2.41 9.30
C ARG A 26 6.38 0.93 8.93
N ARG A 27 6.87 0.58 7.73
CA ARG A 27 7.00 -0.82 7.28
C ARG A 27 8.04 -1.61 8.07
N ARG A 28 9.16 -0.98 8.46
CA ARG A 28 10.26 -1.63 9.20
C ARG A 28 9.84 -2.13 10.58
N ILE A 29 8.81 -1.53 11.18
CA ILE A 29 8.31 -1.90 12.51
C ILE A 29 7.18 -2.93 12.45
N GLU A 30 6.66 -3.26 11.27
CA GLU A 30 5.63 -4.29 11.11
C GLU A 30 6.27 -5.69 11.22
N PRO A 31 5.64 -6.63 11.93
CA PRO A 31 6.22 -7.94 12.21
C PRO A 31 6.41 -8.79 10.95
N ASP A 32 5.58 -8.59 9.93
CA ASP A 32 5.63 -9.32 8.66
C ASP A 32 6.46 -8.60 7.58
N LEU A 33 7.01 -7.41 7.90
CA LEU A 33 7.82 -6.57 7.01
C LEU A 33 7.21 -6.50 5.59
N PRO A 34 5.99 -5.95 5.43
CA PRO A 34 5.27 -6.00 4.16
C PRO A 34 6.07 -5.28 3.07
N THR A 35 5.79 -5.49 1.79
CA THR A 35 6.46 -4.69 0.73
C THR A 35 5.93 -3.25 0.73
N ARG A 36 6.62 -2.31 0.07
CA ARG A 36 6.10 -0.92 -0.07
C ARG A 36 4.71 -0.89 -0.75
N PRO A 37 4.46 -1.60 -1.87
CA PRO A 37 3.12 -1.70 -2.44
C PRO A 37 2.06 -2.27 -1.48
N GLU A 38 2.41 -3.31 -0.70
CA GLU A 38 1.49 -3.88 0.29
C GLU A 38 1.16 -2.87 1.40
N MET A 39 2.17 -2.14 1.89
CA MET A 39 1.99 -1.10 2.91
C MET A 39 1.07 0.02 2.43
N ILE A 40 1.27 0.47 1.18
CA ILE A 40 0.40 1.46 0.54
C ILE A 40 -1.03 0.91 0.42
N ARG A 41 -1.20 -0.36 0.03
CA ARG A 41 -2.52 -0.98 -0.04
C ARG A 41 -3.22 -0.99 1.32
N ARG A 42 -2.53 -1.38 2.40
CA ARG A 42 -3.06 -1.36 3.77
C ARG A 42 -3.52 0.03 4.18
N ALA A 43 -2.70 1.05 3.91
CA ALA A 43 -3.03 2.44 4.22
C ALA A 43 -4.27 2.94 3.46
N LEU A 44 -4.39 2.60 2.16
CA LEU A 44 -5.56 2.98 1.36
C LEU A 44 -6.84 2.31 1.84
N VAL A 45 -6.80 1.02 2.20
CA VAL A 45 -7.96 0.30 2.76
C VAL A 45 -8.39 0.93 4.09
N GLN A 46 -7.43 1.19 4.99
CA GLN A 46 -7.71 1.85 6.27
C GLN A 46 -8.30 3.26 6.07
N TRP A 47 -7.74 4.05 5.16
CA TRP A 47 -8.24 5.39 4.87
C TRP A 47 -9.68 5.36 4.33
N LEU A 48 -9.98 4.44 3.41
CA LEU A 48 -11.33 4.27 2.88
C LEU A 48 -12.33 3.91 3.98
N ASP A 49 -11.97 2.99 4.89
CA ASP A 49 -12.79 2.62 6.05
C ASP A 49 -13.10 3.82 6.95
N LEU A 50 -12.08 4.63 7.28
CA LEU A 50 -12.24 5.85 8.08
C LEU A 50 -13.18 6.88 7.44
N THR A 51 -13.17 6.99 6.11
CA THR A 51 -14.01 7.94 5.37
C THR A 51 -15.38 7.40 4.98
N ALA A 52 -15.57 6.08 4.98
CA ALA A 52 -16.85 5.43 4.66
C ALA A 52 -17.86 5.52 5.82
N ALA A 53 -17.39 5.79 7.05
CA ALA A 53 -18.22 5.99 8.22
C ALA A 53 -18.81 7.42 8.33
N THR A 54 -18.78 8.21 7.25
CA THR A 54 -19.40 9.55 7.14
C THR A 54 -20.65 9.48 6.28
#